data_AF-A0ABD0W431-F1
#
_entry.id   AF-A0ABD0W431-F1
#
_cell.length_a   1.000
_cell.length_b   1.000
_cell.length_c   1.000
_cell.angle_alpha   90.00
_cell.angle_beta   90.00
_cell.angle_gamma   90.00
#
_symmetry.space_group_name_H-M   'P 1'
#
loop_
_entity.id
_entity.type
_entity.pdbx_description
1 polymer ?
#
loop_
_entity_poly.entity_id
_entity_poly.type
_entity_poly.pdbx_seq_one_letter_code
_entity_poly.pdbx_strand_id
1 'polypeptide(L)'
;MRERVCRHLLYISCRHHARCQNFPELCNPDYDISNQQLHIYSNSTCVERSVTKAKILPGFVVISEMESMLAVLLFLSCYAVETQAQVGPGSTPLLSEGDRLLKELTAKVDKLEKNCGDKPEVAFSAFLLGEDGQDNFGPYDADAVLMYNEVTTNIGGAYNPTTGNFTAPFGGVYHFIFSCSAGNTKKVNAELLKNGVNMAAVSETANPASGIYHGGASGVTLQLAKGDQVSVVIRKGSSIYNNNRINTFTGYLLFSVNDP
;
A
#
# COMPACT_ATOMS: atom_id res chain seq x y z
N MET A 1 -4.22 13.44 34.50
CA MET A 1 -3.25 12.88 33.53
C MET A 1 -3.90 11.65 32.88
N ARG A 2 -4.53 11.84 31.71
CA ARG A 2 -4.93 10.85 30.67
C ARG A 2 -6.10 11.43 29.86
N GLU A 3 -5.83 12.57 29.25
CA GLU A 3 -6.53 12.97 28.02
C GLU A 3 -5.69 12.49 26.84
N ARG A 4 -6.35 12.18 25.73
CA ARG A 4 -5.81 11.86 24.39
C ARG A 4 -5.47 10.40 24.12
N VAL A 5 -6.50 9.62 23.76
CA VAL A 5 -6.40 8.63 22.67
C VAL A 5 -7.70 8.68 21.85
N CYS A 6 -7.52 9.05 20.58
CA CYS A 6 -8.36 8.88 19.38
C CYS A 6 -9.90 8.92 19.47
N ARG A 7 -10.42 10.07 19.00
CA ARG A 7 -11.78 10.27 18.49
C ARG A 7 -12.00 9.43 17.23
N HIS A 8 -12.91 8.46 17.24
CA HIS A 8 -13.76 8.00 16.14
C HIS A 8 -14.91 7.20 16.77
N LEU A 9 -15.87 7.91 17.35
CA LEU A 9 -17.10 7.33 17.89
C LEU A 9 -18.21 7.53 16.84
N LEU A 10 -18.68 6.44 16.22
CA LEU A 10 -20.05 6.41 15.71
C LEU A 10 -20.92 5.94 16.86
N TYR A 11 -21.66 6.88 17.47
CA TYR A 11 -22.52 6.61 18.61
C TYR A 11 -23.95 6.97 18.20
N ILE A 12 -24.78 5.97 17.87
CA ILE A 12 -26.24 6.15 17.90
C ILE A 12 -26.69 5.59 19.25
N SER A 13 -26.55 6.40 20.29
CA SER A 13 -27.18 6.10 21.59
C SER A 13 -28.60 6.61 21.58
N CYS A 14 -29.54 5.68 21.66
CA CYS A 14 -30.90 5.95 22.09
C CYS A 14 -31.00 5.76 23.62
N ARG A 15 -30.24 6.54 24.40
CA ARG A 15 -30.48 6.72 25.84
C ARG A 15 -29.76 7.97 26.34
N HIS A 16 -30.54 8.92 26.82
CA HIS A 16 -30.18 10.21 27.43
C HIS A 16 -29.84 11.39 26.51
N HIS A 17 -30.83 11.93 25.79
CA HIS A 17 -31.13 13.38 25.72
C HIS A 17 -32.47 13.62 24.98
N ALA A 18 -33.24 14.60 25.46
CA ALA A 18 -34.64 14.86 25.11
C ALA A 18 -34.90 15.44 23.70
N ARG A 19 -34.36 14.85 22.62
CA ARG A 19 -34.63 15.27 21.23
C ARG A 19 -35.01 14.16 20.25
N CYS A 20 -35.14 12.92 20.69
CA CYS A 20 -35.78 11.86 19.88
C CYS A 20 -37.30 11.93 20.02
N GLN A 21 -37.94 12.94 19.41
CA GLN A 21 -39.40 12.97 19.24
C GLN A 21 -39.85 12.70 17.80
N ASN A 22 -38.93 12.51 16.83
CA ASN A 22 -39.29 12.52 15.40
C ASN A 22 -39.08 11.21 14.63
N PHE A 23 -38.63 10.11 15.24
CA PHE A 23 -38.49 8.81 14.52
C PHE A 23 -38.86 7.61 15.41
N PRO A 24 -40.17 7.37 15.63
CA PRO A 24 -40.66 6.25 16.44
C PRO A 24 -40.40 4.87 15.80
N GLU A 25 -40.09 4.82 14.50
CA GLU A 25 -39.91 3.59 13.73
C GLU A 25 -38.60 2.84 14.07
N LEU A 26 -37.55 3.56 14.50
CA LEU A 26 -36.25 2.99 14.88
C LEU A 26 -36.26 2.25 16.23
N CYS A 27 -37.37 2.33 16.97
CA CYS A 27 -37.57 1.61 18.24
C CYS A 27 -38.31 0.27 18.05
N ASN A 28 -38.70 -0.07 16.82
CA ASN A 28 -39.33 -1.35 16.51
C ASN A 28 -38.26 -2.39 16.11
N PRO A 29 -38.08 -3.49 16.87
CA PRO A 29 -37.09 -4.52 16.55
C PRO A 29 -37.35 -5.26 15.23
N ASP A 30 -38.56 -5.16 14.67
CA ASP A 30 -38.93 -5.77 13.38
C ASP A 30 -38.75 -4.81 12.18
N TYR A 31 -38.20 -3.61 12.38
CA TYR A 31 -38.00 -2.63 11.31
C TYR A 31 -36.71 -2.91 10.51
N ASP A 32 -36.84 -3.18 9.20
CA ASP A 32 -35.72 -3.43 8.30
C ASP A 32 -35.22 -2.12 7.65
N ILE A 33 -33.98 -1.73 7.95
CA ILE A 33 -33.33 -0.53 7.37
C ILE A 33 -32.42 -0.88 6.18
N SER A 34 -32.43 -2.13 5.72
CA SER A 34 -31.64 -2.57 4.57
C SER A 34 -32.02 -1.76 3.32
N ASN A 35 -31.03 -1.28 2.58
CA ASN A 35 -31.18 -0.42 1.39
C ASN A 35 -31.73 0.99 1.63
N GLN A 36 -31.71 1.50 2.87
CA GLN A 36 -31.97 2.93 3.15
C GLN A 36 -30.67 3.75 3.10
N GLN A 37 -30.76 4.99 2.61
CA GLN A 37 -29.71 5.99 2.75
C GLN A 37 -29.72 6.55 4.17
N LEU A 38 -28.67 6.28 4.94
CA LEU A 38 -28.49 6.89 6.26
C LEU A 38 -27.53 8.09 6.17
N HIS A 39 -27.97 9.22 6.72
CA HIS A 39 -27.11 10.37 6.96
C HIS A 39 -26.39 10.17 8.29
N ILE A 40 -25.09 9.90 8.22
CA ILE A 40 -24.25 9.71 9.39
C ILE A 40 -23.63 11.05 9.75
N TYR A 41 -23.98 11.58 10.91
CA TYR A 41 -23.44 12.85 11.41
C TYR A 41 -22.25 12.57 12.32
N SER A 42 -21.06 13.00 11.88
CA SER A 42 -19.91 13.21 12.77
C SER A 42 -19.81 14.71 13.07
N ASN A 43 -19.20 15.09 14.20
CA ASN A 43 -19.20 16.45 14.79
C ASN A 43 -18.70 17.61 13.89
N SER A 44 -18.49 17.43 12.59
CA SER A 44 -18.23 18.52 11.63
C SER A 44 -18.59 18.23 10.16
N THR A 45 -19.00 17.01 9.78
CA THR A 45 -19.29 16.67 8.38
C THR A 45 -20.40 15.61 8.27
N CYS A 46 -21.33 15.85 7.35
CA CYS A 46 -22.35 14.88 6.94
C CYS A 46 -21.75 14.01 5.83
N VAL A 47 -21.74 12.70 6.00
CA VAL A 47 -21.37 11.75 4.95
C VAL A 47 -22.59 10.89 4.67
N GLU A 48 -23.13 11.00 3.45
CA GLU A 48 -24.14 10.08 2.94
C GLU A 48 -23.48 8.73 2.63
N ARG A 49 -23.97 7.65 3.23
CA ARG A 49 -23.61 6.29 2.82
C ARG A 49 -24.86 5.45 2.66
N SER A 50 -24.89 4.69 1.56
CA SER A 50 -25.90 3.67 1.34
C SER A 50 -25.58 2.46 2.23
N VAL A 51 -26.55 1.98 3.00
CA VAL A 51 -26.39 0.79 3.85
C VAL A 51 -27.03 -0.40 3.15
N THR A 52 -26.19 -1.34 2.70
CA THR A 52 -26.63 -2.47 1.87
C THR A 52 -27.24 -3.61 2.67
N LYS A 53 -26.82 -3.80 3.94
CA LYS A 53 -27.40 -4.76 4.89
C LYS A 53 -27.19 -4.30 6.33
N ALA A 54 -28.25 -4.28 7.13
CA ALA A 54 -28.15 -4.05 8.57
C ALA A 54 -29.08 -4.97 9.35
N LYS A 55 -28.72 -5.26 10.61
CA LYS A 55 -29.55 -6.03 11.54
C LYS A 55 -29.69 -5.27 12.85
N ILE A 56 -30.92 -5.03 13.28
CA ILE A 56 -31.23 -4.37 14.54
C ILE A 56 -31.28 -5.43 15.64
N LEU A 57 -30.47 -5.25 16.67
CA LEU A 57 -30.54 -5.99 17.94
C LEU A 57 -31.04 -5.03 19.02
N PRO A 58 -31.64 -5.52 20.13
CA PRO A 58 -32.12 -4.65 21.19
C PRO A 58 -31.00 -3.74 21.71
N GLY A 59 -31.06 -2.45 21.35
CA GLY A 59 -30.09 -1.42 21.72
C GLY A 59 -28.99 -1.10 20.69
N PHE A 60 -28.87 -1.85 19.59
CA PHE A 60 -27.76 -1.69 18.63
C PHE A 60 -28.19 -1.89 17.17
N VAL A 61 -27.60 -1.12 16.26
CA VAL A 61 -27.71 -1.33 14.81
C VAL A 61 -26.37 -1.84 14.29
N VAL A 62 -26.36 -3.05 13.73
CA VAL A 62 -25.15 -3.66 13.15
C VAL A 62 -25.18 -3.48 11.64
N ILE A 63 -24.22 -2.73 11.09
CA ILE A 63 -24.03 -2.55 9.64
C ILE A 63 -23.05 -3.63 9.16
N SER A 64 -23.43 -4.39 8.13
CA SER A 64 -22.77 -5.64 7.70
C SER A 64 -21.41 -5.47 7.01
N GLU A 65 -20.94 -4.26 6.73
CA GLU A 65 -19.69 -4.02 5.99
C GLU A 65 -18.51 -3.69 6.93
N MET A 66 -18.38 -4.44 8.03
CA MET A 66 -17.27 -4.29 8.97
C MET A 66 -16.21 -5.39 8.75
N GLU A 67 -15.37 -5.22 7.73
CA GLU A 67 -14.14 -6.05 7.58
C GLU A 67 -12.97 -5.55 8.45
N SER A 68 -13.21 -4.64 9.40
CA SER A 68 -12.15 -4.11 10.24
C SER A 68 -12.09 -4.85 11.58
N MET A 69 -10.93 -5.45 11.91
CA MET A 69 -10.64 -6.02 13.23
C MET A 69 -10.98 -5.08 14.40
N LEU A 70 -10.92 -3.77 14.17
CA LEU A 70 -11.33 -2.73 15.11
C LEU A 70 -12.80 -2.86 15.52
N ALA A 71 -13.68 -3.27 14.61
CA ALA A 71 -15.09 -3.50 14.88
C ALA A 71 -15.32 -4.60 15.92
N VAL A 72 -14.65 -5.74 15.73
CA VAL A 72 -14.76 -6.91 16.62
C VAL A 72 -14.22 -6.57 18.01
N LEU A 73 -13.10 -5.84 18.07
CA LEU A 73 -12.54 -5.37 19.34
C LEU A 73 -13.47 -4.39 20.07
N LEU A 74 -14.11 -3.48 19.34
CA LEU A 74 -15.10 -2.58 19.90
C LEU A 74 -16.33 -3.32 20.43
N PHE A 75 -16.87 -4.29 19.69
CA PHE A 75 -17.99 -5.12 20.15
C PHE A 75 -17.67 -5.91 21.42
N LEU A 76 -16.48 -6.53 21.49
CA LEU A 76 -16.04 -7.26 22.67
C LEU A 76 -15.82 -6.34 23.88
N SER A 77 -15.32 -5.12 23.65
CA SER A 77 -15.13 -4.12 24.72
C SER A 77 -16.46 -3.63 25.31
N CYS A 78 -17.48 -3.40 24.47
CA CYS A 78 -18.82 -3.02 24.94
C CYS A 78 -19.47 -4.13 25.76
N TYR A 79 -19.33 -5.39 25.32
CA TYR A 79 -19.88 -6.55 26.04
C TYR A 79 -19.19 -6.75 27.41
N ALA A 80 -17.88 -6.52 27.49
CA ALA A 80 -17.14 -6.59 28.75
C ALA A 80 -17.58 -5.50 29.76
N VAL A 81 -17.93 -4.29 29.29
CA VAL A 81 -18.43 -3.21 30.15
C VAL A 81 -19.85 -3.49 30.65
N GLU A 82 -20.74 -4.03 29.80
CA GLU A 82 -22.11 -4.38 30.19
C GLU A 82 -22.15 -5.52 31.22
N THR A 83 -21.25 -6.49 31.13
CA THR A 83 -21.15 -7.58 32.11
C THR A 83 -20.64 -7.09 33.48
N GLN A 84 -19.79 -6.06 33.53
CA GLN A 84 -19.35 -5.45 34.80
C GLN A 84 -20.46 -4.64 35.50
N ALA A 85 -21.44 -4.12 34.76
CA ALA A 85 -22.54 -3.33 35.32
C ALA A 85 -23.61 -4.17 36.06
N GLN A 86 -23.60 -5.50 35.92
CA GLN A 86 -24.60 -6.40 36.54
C GLN A 86 -24.09 -7.16 37.77
N VAL A 87 -22.87 -6.90 38.24
CA VAL A 87 -22.21 -7.70 39.27
C VAL A 87 -22.27 -7.00 40.63
N GLY A 88 -23.10 -7.53 41.54
CA GLY A 88 -23.21 -7.05 42.92
C GLY A 88 -21.94 -7.31 43.75
N PRO A 89 -21.81 -6.67 44.94
CA PRO A 89 -20.60 -6.70 45.76
C PRO A 89 -20.41 -8.08 46.43
N GLY A 90 -19.81 -9.05 45.73
CA GLY A 90 -19.57 -10.38 46.28
C GLY A 90 -18.81 -11.40 45.41
N SER A 91 -18.35 -11.05 44.21
CA SER A 91 -17.75 -11.99 43.23
C SER A 91 -16.28 -11.68 42.94
N THR A 92 -15.43 -11.77 43.97
CA THR A 92 -13.98 -11.53 43.86
C THR A 92 -13.22 -12.47 42.88
N PRO A 93 -13.62 -13.74 42.60
CA PRO A 93 -12.86 -14.59 41.67
C PRO A 93 -13.10 -14.26 40.19
N LEU A 94 -14.34 -13.92 39.81
CA LEU A 94 -14.75 -13.67 38.42
C LEU A 94 -14.20 -12.35 37.87
N LEU A 95 -14.10 -11.32 38.72
CA LEU A 95 -13.44 -10.06 38.39
C LEU A 95 -11.94 -10.27 38.09
N SER A 96 -11.27 -11.16 38.84
CA SER A 96 -9.83 -11.41 38.65
C SER A 96 -9.50 -12.10 37.32
N GLU A 97 -10.37 -13.01 36.86
CA GLU A 97 -10.20 -13.70 35.58
C GLU A 97 -10.53 -12.76 34.41
N GLY A 98 -11.58 -11.92 34.56
CA GLY A 98 -11.92 -10.88 33.60
C GLY A 98 -10.79 -9.86 33.40
N ASP A 99 -10.19 -9.39 34.50
CA ASP A 99 -9.05 -8.46 34.45
C ASP A 99 -7.81 -9.09 33.81
N ARG A 100 -7.59 -10.40 34.01
CA ARG A 100 -6.49 -11.14 33.38
C ARG A 100 -6.68 -11.25 31.88
N LEU A 101 -7.87 -11.64 31.44
CA LEU A 101 -8.20 -11.74 30.02
C LEU A 101 -8.15 -10.39 29.32
N LEU A 102 -8.59 -9.32 29.99
CA LEU A 102 -8.51 -7.97 29.46
C LEU A 102 -7.06 -7.54 29.25
N LYS A 103 -6.17 -7.79 30.23
CA LYS A 103 -4.73 -7.52 30.07
C LYS A 103 -4.10 -8.32 28.93
N GLU A 104 -4.46 -9.59 28.79
CA GLU A 104 -3.93 -10.44 27.72
C GLU A 104 -4.42 -9.97 26.34
N LEU A 105 -5.68 -9.56 26.24
CA LEU A 105 -6.26 -8.99 25.02
C LEU A 105 -5.61 -7.66 24.67
N THR A 106 -5.44 -6.75 25.64
CA THR A 106 -4.71 -5.48 25.42
C THR A 106 -3.29 -5.74 24.93
N ALA A 107 -2.55 -6.67 25.55
CA ALA A 107 -1.20 -7.01 25.12
C ALA A 107 -1.16 -7.59 23.68
N LYS A 108 -2.18 -8.37 23.29
CA LYS A 108 -2.31 -8.88 21.92
C LYS A 108 -2.68 -7.77 20.94
N VAL A 109 -3.56 -6.84 21.31
CA VAL A 109 -3.91 -5.66 20.49
C VAL A 109 -2.70 -4.76 20.32
N ASP A 110 -1.98 -4.42 21.39
CA ASP A 110 -0.75 -3.61 21.32
C ASP A 110 0.30 -4.27 20.41
N LYS A 111 0.43 -5.60 20.47
CA LYS A 111 1.32 -6.38 19.60
C LYS A 111 0.87 -6.34 18.14
N LEU A 112 -0.44 -6.39 17.87
CA LEU A 112 -0.99 -6.30 16.52
C LEU A 112 -0.89 -4.88 15.97
N GLU A 113 -1.21 -3.85 16.76
CA GLU A 113 -1.06 -2.45 16.40
C GLU A 113 0.40 -2.11 16.10
N LYS A 114 1.35 -2.64 16.87
CA LYS A 114 2.78 -2.51 16.59
C LYS A 114 3.20 -3.21 15.29
N ASN A 115 2.51 -4.26 14.90
CA ASN A 115 2.70 -4.93 13.59
C ASN A 115 1.94 -4.23 12.45
N CYS A 116 1.05 -3.29 12.76
CA CYS A 116 0.34 -2.44 11.82
C CYS A 116 1.03 -1.08 11.59
N GLY A 117 2.30 -0.91 12.01
CA GLY A 117 3.10 0.23 11.57
C GLY A 117 3.13 0.30 10.04
N ASP A 118 3.15 1.51 9.48
CA ASP A 118 3.07 1.77 8.03
C ASP A 118 3.85 0.72 7.25
N LYS A 119 3.12 -0.20 6.61
CA LYS A 119 3.74 -1.29 5.88
C LYS A 119 4.63 -0.64 4.82
N PRO A 120 5.90 -1.01 4.72
CA PRO A 120 6.78 -0.34 3.78
C PRO A 120 6.27 -0.61 2.35
N GLU A 121 5.88 0.44 1.64
CA GLU A 121 5.36 0.34 0.27
C GLU A 121 6.29 1.08 -0.67
N VAL A 122 6.83 0.35 -1.65
CA VAL A 122 7.71 0.90 -2.68
C VAL A 122 7.36 0.25 -4.00
N ALA A 123 7.07 1.09 -4.99
CA ALA A 123 6.87 0.67 -6.37
C ALA A 123 7.13 1.84 -7.31
N PHE A 124 7.85 1.60 -8.39
CA PHE A 124 8.03 2.57 -9.45
C PHE A 124 7.90 1.93 -10.82
N SER A 125 7.50 2.74 -11.79
CA SER A 125 7.48 2.39 -13.22
C SER A 125 7.80 3.65 -14.01
N ALA A 126 8.85 3.57 -14.82
CA ALA A 126 9.35 4.68 -15.60
C ALA A 126 9.69 4.24 -17.03
N PHE A 127 9.58 5.18 -17.97
CA PHE A 127 9.83 4.99 -19.39
C PHE A 127 10.96 5.92 -19.84
N LEU A 128 11.69 5.50 -20.87
CA LEU A 128 12.58 6.42 -21.57
C LEU A 128 11.72 7.37 -22.42
N LEU A 129 11.93 8.66 -22.25
CA LEU A 129 11.35 9.71 -23.08
C LEU A 129 12.48 10.54 -23.69
N GLY A 130 12.45 10.63 -25.01
CA GLY A 130 13.37 11.48 -25.76
C GLY A 130 13.02 12.95 -25.59
N GLU A 131 14.04 13.81 -25.59
CA GLU A 131 13.87 15.27 -25.66
C GLU A 131 14.09 15.73 -27.12
N ASP A 132 13.40 16.79 -27.54
CA ASP A 132 13.61 17.48 -28.82
C ASP A 132 13.55 16.59 -30.09
N GLY A 133 12.67 15.58 -30.09
CA GLY A 133 12.47 14.70 -31.26
C GLY A 133 13.60 13.69 -31.49
N GLN A 134 14.53 13.54 -30.54
CA GLN A 134 15.47 12.43 -30.53
C GLN A 134 14.88 11.20 -29.83
N ASP A 135 14.55 10.19 -30.62
CA ASP A 135 13.98 8.94 -30.14
C ASP A 135 15.04 7.86 -29.83
N ASN A 136 16.34 8.10 -29.98
CA ASN A 136 17.35 7.06 -29.74
C ASN A 136 18.40 7.55 -28.74
N PHE A 137 18.85 6.63 -27.88
CA PHE A 137 19.83 6.94 -26.83
C PHE A 137 21.16 6.26 -27.14
N GLY A 138 22.24 7.02 -27.10
CA GLY A 138 23.58 6.56 -27.51
C GLY A 138 23.78 6.55 -29.04
N PRO A 139 24.93 6.04 -29.53
CA PRO A 139 25.96 5.36 -28.76
C PRO A 139 26.77 6.33 -27.90
N TYR A 140 27.19 5.85 -26.72
CA TYR A 140 28.01 6.62 -25.79
C TYR A 140 29.48 6.18 -25.86
N ASP A 141 30.39 7.11 -25.60
CA ASP A 141 31.85 6.86 -25.58
C ASP A 141 32.33 6.10 -24.34
N ALA A 142 31.46 5.96 -23.34
CA ALA A 142 31.62 5.21 -22.10
C ALA A 142 30.28 4.56 -21.71
N ASP A 143 30.31 3.69 -20.71
CA ASP A 143 29.09 3.17 -20.09
C ASP A 143 28.28 4.32 -19.48
N ALA A 144 26.96 4.31 -19.69
CA ALA A 144 26.08 5.39 -19.26
C ALA A 144 24.86 4.84 -18.51
N VAL A 145 24.46 5.51 -17.42
CA VAL A 145 23.20 5.21 -16.74
C VAL A 145 22.04 5.73 -17.59
N LEU A 146 21.02 4.90 -17.78
CA LEU A 146 19.80 5.28 -18.48
C LEU A 146 18.85 6.02 -17.55
N MET A 147 18.53 7.25 -17.90
CA MET A 147 17.58 8.08 -17.17
C MET A 147 16.18 7.85 -17.72
N TYR A 148 15.43 6.90 -17.14
CA TYR A 148 14.00 6.74 -17.43
C TYR A 148 13.26 7.91 -16.77
N ASN A 149 13.07 8.98 -17.53
CA ASN A 149 12.62 10.30 -17.09
C ASN A 149 11.10 10.45 -17.07
N GLU A 150 10.35 9.64 -17.83
CA GLU A 150 8.88 9.65 -17.79
C GLU A 150 8.36 8.66 -16.75
N VAL A 151 8.04 9.17 -15.56
CA VAL A 151 7.62 8.35 -14.40
C VAL A 151 6.10 8.27 -14.32
N THR A 152 5.54 7.06 -14.36
CA THR A 152 4.09 6.83 -14.16
C THR A 152 3.75 6.56 -12.70
N THR A 153 4.61 5.82 -11.99
CA THR A 153 4.42 5.46 -10.58
C THR A 153 5.74 5.64 -9.85
N ASN A 154 5.70 6.17 -8.62
CA ASN A 154 6.87 6.27 -7.73
C ASN A 154 6.45 6.28 -6.24
N ILE A 155 5.72 5.24 -5.83
CA ILE A 155 5.30 5.05 -4.44
C ILE A 155 6.57 4.84 -3.58
N GLY A 156 6.64 5.56 -2.47
CA GLY A 156 7.81 5.56 -1.58
C GLY A 156 8.98 6.43 -2.07
N GLY A 157 8.89 7.05 -3.26
CA GLY A 157 9.88 8.00 -3.76
C GLY A 157 11.29 7.43 -3.94
N ALA A 158 11.41 6.12 -4.14
CA ALA A 158 12.69 5.42 -4.16
C ALA A 158 13.45 5.53 -5.50
N TYR A 159 12.76 5.90 -6.59
CA TYR A 159 13.37 6.09 -7.91
C TYR A 159 13.58 7.58 -8.21
N ASN A 160 14.79 7.94 -8.69
CA ASN A 160 15.14 9.29 -9.08
C ASN A 160 15.30 9.41 -10.61
N PRO A 161 14.35 10.02 -11.33
CA PRO A 161 14.37 10.11 -12.80
C PRO A 161 15.50 10.96 -13.37
N THR A 162 16.06 11.89 -12.60
CA THR A 162 17.19 12.73 -13.02
C THR A 162 18.52 12.00 -12.97
N THR A 163 18.60 10.89 -12.23
CA THR A 163 19.83 10.09 -12.10
C THR A 163 19.71 8.70 -12.72
N GLY A 164 18.49 8.19 -12.91
CA GLY A 164 18.24 6.81 -13.33
C GLY A 164 18.40 5.78 -12.20
N ASN A 165 18.61 6.22 -10.96
CA ASN A 165 18.88 5.34 -9.82
C ASN A 165 17.63 5.10 -8.99
N PHE A 166 17.39 3.83 -8.69
CA PHE A 166 16.59 3.40 -7.55
C PHE A 166 17.48 3.29 -6.31
N THR A 167 17.03 3.81 -5.16
CA THR A 167 17.70 3.66 -3.87
C THR A 167 16.76 2.99 -2.88
N ALA A 168 17.16 1.85 -2.32
CA ALA A 168 16.34 1.11 -1.36
C ALA A 168 16.13 1.92 -0.06
N PRO A 169 14.90 2.33 0.28
CA PRO A 169 14.64 3.13 1.48
C PRO A 169 14.72 2.32 2.79
N PHE A 170 14.59 1.00 2.71
CA PHE A 170 14.69 0.05 3.82
C PHE A 170 15.19 -1.31 3.32
N GLY A 171 15.61 -2.18 4.24
CA GLY A 171 16.00 -3.55 3.92
C GLY A 171 14.81 -4.38 3.41
N GLY A 172 15.01 -5.15 2.34
CA GLY A 172 13.90 -5.89 1.75
C GLY A 172 14.27 -6.72 0.54
N VAL A 173 13.28 -7.49 0.07
CA VAL A 173 13.36 -8.21 -1.20
C VAL A 173 12.57 -7.45 -2.25
N TYR A 174 13.26 -7.06 -3.32
CA TYR A 174 12.74 -6.23 -4.40
C TYR A 174 12.77 -7.01 -5.70
N HIS A 175 11.78 -6.81 -6.57
CA HIS A 175 11.80 -7.30 -7.93
C HIS A 175 12.00 -6.13 -8.89
N PHE A 176 12.85 -6.31 -9.89
CA PHE A 176 13.10 -5.35 -10.95
C PHE A 176 12.92 -6.02 -12.30
N ILE A 177 12.38 -5.27 -13.26
CA ILE A 177 12.29 -5.66 -14.66
C ILE A 177 12.58 -4.43 -15.52
N PHE A 178 13.34 -4.64 -16.59
CA PHE A 178 13.61 -3.59 -17.57
C PHE A 178 13.54 -4.16 -18.99
N SER A 179 13.18 -3.31 -19.94
CA SER A 179 13.18 -3.63 -21.37
C SER A 179 14.10 -2.69 -22.14
N CYS A 180 14.65 -3.22 -23.24
CA CYS A 180 15.55 -2.52 -24.15
C CYS A 180 15.27 -2.96 -25.58
N SER A 181 15.23 -2.03 -26.52
CA SER A 181 15.04 -2.30 -27.94
C SER A 181 16.27 -1.91 -28.75
N ALA A 182 16.77 -2.82 -29.59
CA ALA A 182 17.80 -2.50 -30.57
C ALA A 182 17.21 -1.70 -31.73
N GLY A 183 16.02 -2.08 -32.21
CA GLY A 183 15.29 -1.41 -33.29
C GLY A 183 16.18 -0.95 -34.45
N ASN A 184 16.07 0.33 -34.82
CA ASN A 184 16.89 0.94 -35.88
C ASN A 184 18.36 1.18 -35.50
N THR A 185 18.72 1.02 -34.24
CA THR A 185 20.07 1.30 -33.72
C THR A 185 21.04 0.12 -33.82
N LYS A 186 20.59 -1.00 -34.41
CA LYS A 186 21.37 -2.22 -34.73
C LYS A 186 21.82 -3.07 -33.54
N LYS A 187 22.19 -2.47 -32.41
CA LYS A 187 22.66 -3.22 -31.23
C LYS A 187 22.38 -2.48 -29.94
N VAL A 188 21.82 -3.20 -28.98
CA VAL A 188 21.72 -2.78 -27.58
C VAL A 188 22.42 -3.78 -26.68
N ASN A 189 23.16 -3.27 -25.69
CA ASN A 189 23.64 -4.04 -24.55
C ASN A 189 23.43 -3.20 -23.29
N ALA A 190 22.50 -3.63 -22.46
CA ALA A 190 22.10 -2.94 -21.25
C ALA A 190 22.09 -3.90 -20.06
N GLU A 191 22.46 -3.38 -18.91
CA GLU A 191 22.70 -4.16 -17.71
C GLU A 191 22.07 -3.50 -16.49
N LEU A 192 21.36 -4.29 -15.69
CA LEU A 192 20.90 -3.87 -14.39
C LEU A 192 22.00 -4.11 -13.37
N LEU A 193 22.48 -3.02 -12.76
CA LEU A 193 23.56 -3.03 -11.78
C LEU A 193 23.02 -2.79 -10.38
N LYS A 194 23.45 -3.60 -9.41
CA LYS A 194 23.34 -3.31 -7.97
C LYS A 194 24.70 -2.82 -7.49
N ASN A 195 24.79 -1.58 -7.02
CA ASN A 195 26.04 -0.96 -6.54
C ASN A 195 27.23 -1.17 -7.52
N GLY A 196 26.97 -1.07 -8.82
CA GLY A 196 27.98 -1.26 -9.88
C GLY A 196 28.24 -2.72 -10.29
N VAL A 197 27.63 -3.71 -9.64
CA VAL A 197 27.76 -5.13 -9.99
C VAL A 197 26.59 -5.59 -10.85
N ASN A 198 26.88 -6.26 -11.97
CA ASN A 198 25.85 -6.79 -12.87
C ASN A 198 24.98 -7.86 -12.19
N MET A 199 23.66 -7.69 -12.29
CA MET A 199 22.67 -8.63 -11.75
C MET A 199 21.77 -9.22 -12.84
N ALA A 200 21.53 -8.47 -13.92
CA ALA A 200 20.78 -8.93 -15.09
C ALA A 200 21.24 -8.14 -16.32
N ALA A 201 21.00 -8.69 -17.51
CA ALA A 201 21.39 -8.06 -18.77
C ALA A 201 20.37 -8.34 -19.88
N VAL A 202 20.32 -7.42 -20.85
CA VAL A 202 19.67 -7.58 -22.15
C VAL A 202 20.70 -7.21 -23.21
N SER A 203 20.96 -8.13 -24.14
CA SER A 203 21.84 -7.89 -25.29
C SER A 203 21.15 -8.38 -26.55
N GLU A 204 20.79 -7.44 -27.42
CA GLU A 204 20.05 -7.72 -28.66
C GLU A 204 20.75 -7.07 -29.86
N THR A 205 20.62 -7.71 -31.02
CA THR A 205 21.09 -7.18 -32.30
C THR A 205 19.94 -7.18 -33.30
N ALA A 206 19.84 -6.12 -34.08
CA ALA A 206 18.84 -5.96 -35.12
C ALA A 206 19.49 -5.69 -36.47
N ASN A 207 18.75 -6.02 -37.54
CA ASN A 207 19.13 -5.70 -38.91
C ASN A 207 18.07 -4.78 -39.53
N PRO A 208 18.23 -3.45 -39.39
CA PRO A 208 17.27 -2.49 -39.93
C PRO A 208 17.11 -2.60 -41.46
N ALA A 209 18.16 -3.01 -42.18
CA ALA A 209 18.11 -3.16 -43.63
C ALA A 209 17.19 -4.29 -44.09
N SER A 210 16.94 -5.30 -43.24
CA SER A 210 15.94 -6.34 -43.50
C SER A 210 14.57 -6.04 -42.90
N GLY A 211 14.39 -4.87 -42.27
CA GLY A 211 13.15 -4.51 -41.56
C GLY A 211 12.88 -5.33 -40.29
N ILE A 212 13.90 -6.02 -39.75
CA ILE A 212 13.76 -6.86 -38.56
C ILE A 212 14.27 -6.09 -37.33
N TYR A 213 13.37 -5.87 -36.38
CA TYR A 213 13.65 -5.19 -35.12
C TYR A 213 13.60 -6.17 -33.96
N HIS A 214 14.64 -6.13 -33.12
CA HIS A 214 14.75 -6.94 -31.92
C HIS A 214 14.68 -6.07 -30.68
N GLY A 215 14.07 -6.62 -29.63
CA GLY A 215 14.04 -6.07 -28.30
C GLY A 215 13.93 -7.19 -27.28
N GLY A 216 14.38 -6.93 -26.08
CA GLY A 216 14.43 -7.89 -24.98
C GLY A 216 14.03 -7.25 -23.67
N ALA A 217 13.61 -8.09 -22.73
CA ALA A 217 13.35 -7.70 -21.36
C ALA A 217 14.01 -8.71 -20.42
N SER A 218 14.51 -8.22 -19.29
CA SER A 218 15.12 -9.05 -18.26
C SER A 218 14.72 -8.53 -16.88
N GLY A 219 14.65 -9.43 -15.92
CA GLY A 219 14.24 -9.10 -14.56
C GLY A 219 14.94 -9.96 -13.53
N VAL A 220 15.04 -9.43 -12.31
CA VAL A 220 15.75 -10.07 -11.20
C VAL A 220 15.10 -9.70 -9.88
N THR A 221 15.07 -10.67 -8.97
CA THR A 221 14.65 -10.45 -7.58
C THR A 221 15.90 -10.38 -6.71
N LEU A 222 16.07 -9.28 -5.98
CA LEU A 222 17.27 -8.97 -5.20
C LEU A 222 16.91 -8.68 -3.74
N GLN A 223 17.72 -9.19 -2.83
CA GLN A 223 17.75 -8.69 -1.47
C GLN A 223 18.63 -7.44 -1.42
N LEU A 224 18.05 -6.33 -0.96
CA LEU A 224 18.70 -5.04 -0.85
C LEU A 224 18.76 -4.61 0.62
N ALA A 225 19.90 -4.06 1.00
CA ALA A 225 20.04 -3.30 2.24
C ALA A 225 19.56 -1.86 2.02
N LYS A 226 19.21 -1.16 3.11
CA LYS A 226 18.91 0.27 3.04
C LYS A 226 20.09 1.03 2.41
N GLY A 227 19.81 1.83 1.39
CA GLY A 227 20.81 2.63 0.68
C GLY A 227 21.47 1.91 -0.50
N ASP A 228 21.23 0.61 -0.72
CA ASP A 228 21.65 -0.07 -1.95
C ASP A 228 21.02 0.64 -3.16
N GLN A 229 21.82 0.82 -4.21
CA GLN A 229 21.41 1.47 -5.45
C GLN A 229 21.29 0.46 -6.58
N VAL A 230 20.21 0.58 -7.35
CA VAL A 230 19.96 -0.19 -8.56
C VAL A 230 19.75 0.75 -9.74
N SER A 231 20.44 0.49 -10.85
CA SER A 231 20.34 1.30 -12.06
C SER A 231 20.47 0.43 -13.30
N VAL A 232 19.96 0.92 -14.44
CA VAL A 232 20.21 0.28 -15.74
C VAL A 232 21.28 1.07 -16.47
N VAL A 233 22.33 0.38 -16.90
CA VAL A 233 23.48 0.96 -17.59
C VAL A 233 23.54 0.41 -19.01
N ILE A 234 23.62 1.30 -19.98
CA ILE A 234 23.94 0.94 -21.37
C ILE A 234 25.46 0.88 -21.53
N ARG A 235 25.95 -0.20 -22.14
CA ARG A 235 27.39 -0.38 -22.38
C ARG A 235 27.88 0.50 -23.52
N LYS A 236 29.13 0.97 -23.41
CA LYS A 236 29.84 1.74 -24.44
C LYS A 236 29.58 1.19 -25.85
N GLY A 237 29.32 2.09 -26.80
CA GLY A 237 29.10 1.75 -28.20
C GLY A 237 27.77 1.04 -28.51
N SER A 238 26.88 0.89 -27.52
CA SER A 238 25.52 0.39 -27.73
C SER A 238 24.53 1.55 -27.78
N SER A 239 23.40 1.33 -28.44
CA SER A 239 22.32 2.29 -28.55
C SER A 239 20.98 1.66 -28.19
N ILE A 240 20.05 2.46 -27.69
CA ILE A 240 18.67 2.07 -27.49
C ILE A 240 17.80 2.77 -28.51
N TYR A 241 17.02 1.97 -29.23
CA TYR A 241 15.91 2.47 -29.99
C TYR A 241 14.75 2.77 -29.06
N ASN A 242 14.28 4.01 -29.05
CA ASN A 242 13.02 4.38 -28.41
C ASN A 242 12.00 4.73 -29.49
N ASN A 243 10.74 4.51 -29.15
CA ASN A 243 9.60 5.03 -29.90
C ASN A 243 8.43 4.91 -28.94
N ASN A 244 8.04 6.04 -28.34
CA ASN A 244 7.03 6.06 -27.29
C ASN A 244 7.45 5.15 -26.10
N ARG A 245 6.50 4.46 -25.46
CA ARG A 245 6.68 3.72 -24.20
C ARG A 245 7.13 2.26 -24.37
N ILE A 246 8.19 2.01 -25.15
CA ILE A 246 8.69 0.63 -25.41
C ILE A 246 9.83 0.19 -24.49
N ASN A 247 10.58 1.14 -23.93
CA ASN A 247 11.67 0.87 -23.00
C ASN A 247 11.23 1.25 -21.59
N THR A 248 11.18 0.27 -20.70
CA THR A 248 10.66 0.42 -19.34
C THR A 248 11.70 0.04 -18.31
N PHE A 249 11.61 0.67 -17.14
CA PHE A 249 12.27 0.22 -15.92
C PHE A 249 11.28 0.29 -14.78
N THR A 250 11.01 -0.87 -14.20
CA THR A 250 10.00 -1.05 -13.17
C THR A 250 10.62 -1.82 -12.02
N GLY A 251 10.27 -1.44 -10.80
CA GLY A 251 10.64 -2.21 -9.62
C GLY A 251 9.71 -1.97 -8.45
N TYR A 252 9.57 -2.98 -7.60
CA TYR A 252 8.69 -2.93 -6.44
C TYR A 252 9.20 -3.82 -5.31
N LEU A 253 8.83 -3.45 -4.09
CA LEU A 253 9.06 -4.26 -2.90
C LEU A 253 8.10 -5.44 -2.88
N LEU A 254 8.62 -6.65 -2.67
CA LEU A 254 7.82 -7.82 -2.35
C LEU A 254 7.48 -7.87 -0.87
N PHE A 255 8.51 -7.75 -0.01
CA PHE A 255 8.36 -7.67 1.44
C PHE A 255 9.62 -7.07 2.06
N SER A 256 9.44 -6.31 3.14
CA SER A 256 10.54 -5.79 3.94
C SER A 256 11.18 -6.91 4.76
N VAL A 257 12.49 -6.79 4.98
CA VAL A 257 13.25 -7.65 5.88
C VAL A 257 13.76 -6.72 6.96
N ASN A 258 13.33 -6.95 8.21
CA ASN A 258 13.86 -6.20 9.33
C ASN A 258 15.34 -6.57 9.47
N ASP A 259 16.23 -5.58 9.50
CA ASP A 259 17.63 -5.82 9.86
C ASP A 259 17.64 -6.43 11.28
N PRO A 260 18.34 -7.56 11.50
CA PRO A 260 18.38 -8.26 12.77
C PRO A 260 18.98 -7.43 13.91
#